data_AF-X1SE20-F1
#
_entry.id   AF-X1SE20-F1
#
_cell.length_a   1.000
_cell.length_b   1.000
_cell.length_c   1.000
_cell.angle_alpha   90.00
_cell.angle_beta   90.00
_cell.angle_gamma   90.00
#
_symmetry.space_group_name_H-M   'P 1'
#
loop_
_entity.id
_entity.type
_entity.pdbx_description
1 polymer ?
#
loop_
_entity_poly.entity_id
_entity_poly.type
_entity_poly.pdbx_seq_one_letter_code
_entity_poly.pdbx_strand_id
1 'polypeptide(L)'
;DFDAMILLDMVGGVNLKFISEQHSTSSLLNELFETGRELGYTYQFPSDPIIKSIKDDHVPFVNYGIPSADLIINFWDNPAWPYHHTTEDNLSHISNYSLEVAGKTVEQFIYNNYLEPNNQFQGNFPWNEDFNLPDSDLLILIIIIIPIIGVAFIILILRSRFNKPKVQV
;
A
#
# COMPACT_ATOMS: atom_id res chain seq x y z
N ASP A 1 20.77 -11.15 7.83
CA ASP A 1 19.84 -10.34 7.01
C ASP A 1 18.41 -10.63 7.43
N PHE A 2 17.51 -9.68 7.22
CA PHE A 2 16.07 -9.85 7.49
C PHE A 2 15.36 -10.12 6.17
N ASP A 3 14.53 -11.16 6.14
CA ASP A 3 13.78 -11.53 4.93
C ASP A 3 12.62 -10.57 4.65
N ALA A 4 11.95 -10.11 5.72
CA ALA A 4 10.90 -9.10 5.66
C ALA A 4 10.67 -8.43 7.03
N MET A 5 9.89 -7.34 7.02
CA MET A 5 9.33 -6.67 8.19
C MET A 5 7.81 -6.57 8.05
N ILE A 6 7.08 -6.91 9.10
CA ILE A 6 5.61 -6.78 9.13
C ILE A 6 5.27 -5.82 10.27
N LEU A 7 4.63 -4.71 9.91
CA LEU A 7 4.06 -3.76 10.86
C LEU A 7 2.59 -4.10 11.11
N LEU A 8 2.22 -4.10 12.38
CA LEU A 8 0.83 -4.22 12.83
C LEU A 8 0.47 -2.91 13.52
N ASP A 9 -0.25 -2.02 12.83
CA ASP A 9 -0.72 -0.77 13.43
C ASP A 9 -2.26 -0.70 13.48
N MET A 10 -2.76 -0.31 14.64
CA MET A 10 -4.20 -0.16 14.91
C MET A 10 -5.08 -1.40 14.58
N VAL A 11 -4.54 -2.62 14.75
CA VAL A 11 -5.20 -3.88 14.36
C VAL A 11 -6.28 -4.38 15.34
N GLY A 12 -6.47 -3.69 16.47
CA GLY A 12 -7.32 -4.17 17.57
C GLY A 12 -8.75 -3.64 17.57
N GLY A 13 -9.09 -2.67 16.72
CA GLY A 13 -10.38 -1.98 16.79
C GLY A 13 -11.57 -2.84 16.39
N VAL A 14 -12.77 -2.56 16.93
CA VAL A 14 -14.03 -3.10 16.41
C VAL A 14 -14.20 -2.75 14.92
N ASN A 15 -14.92 -3.61 14.18
CA ASN A 15 -15.14 -3.45 12.74
C ASN A 15 -13.83 -3.37 11.92
N LEU A 16 -12.79 -4.10 12.35
CA LEU A 16 -11.50 -4.19 11.67
C LEU A 16 -11.68 -4.44 10.16
N LYS A 17 -11.03 -3.60 9.37
CA LYS A 17 -10.91 -3.74 7.92
C LYS A 17 -9.61 -3.09 7.48
N PHE A 18 -8.71 -3.92 6.95
CA PHE A 18 -7.41 -3.46 6.47
C PHE A 18 -7.55 -2.73 5.14
N ILE A 19 -6.67 -1.75 4.95
CA ILE A 19 -6.49 -1.05 3.67
C ILE A 19 -5.35 -1.70 2.87
N SER A 20 -5.30 -1.41 1.57
CA SER A 20 -4.08 -1.62 0.79
C SER A 20 -3.19 -0.40 0.97
N GLU A 21 -2.26 -0.52 1.93
CA GLU A 21 -1.25 0.50 2.19
C GLU A 21 -0.21 0.52 1.06
N GLN A 22 0.04 1.69 0.48
CA GLN A 22 0.79 1.84 -0.78
C GLN A 22 2.31 1.94 -0.65
N HIS A 23 2.85 2.24 0.53
CA HIS A 23 4.30 2.19 0.74
C HIS A 23 4.81 0.79 1.09
N SER A 24 3.91 -0.15 1.34
CA SER A 24 4.20 -1.55 1.57
C SER A 24 4.67 -2.24 0.29
N THR A 25 5.58 -3.20 0.42
CA THR A 25 5.95 -4.10 -0.66
C THR A 25 4.72 -4.90 -1.10
N SER A 26 4.27 -4.68 -2.33
CA SER A 26 2.97 -5.15 -2.81
C SER A 26 2.82 -6.68 -2.75
N SER A 27 3.85 -7.44 -3.15
CA SER A 27 3.79 -8.91 -3.10
C SER A 27 3.66 -9.46 -1.68
N LEU A 28 4.31 -8.83 -0.70
CA LEU A 28 4.22 -9.19 0.72
C LEU A 28 2.85 -8.86 1.30
N LEU A 29 2.35 -7.64 1.06
CA LEU A 29 1.03 -7.24 1.53
C LEU A 29 -0.08 -8.11 0.92
N ASN A 30 0.02 -8.42 -0.36
CA ASN A 30 -0.94 -9.29 -1.05
C ASN A 30 -0.96 -10.71 -0.45
N GLU A 31 0.20 -11.26 -0.09
CA GLU A 31 0.26 -12.57 0.56
C GLU A 31 -0.40 -12.56 1.95
N LEU A 32 -0.16 -11.52 2.75
CA LEU A 32 -0.84 -11.36 4.04
C LEU A 32 -2.36 -11.28 3.87
N PHE A 33 -2.81 -10.55 2.86
CA PHE A 33 -4.23 -10.47 2.50
C PHE A 33 -4.81 -11.81 2.05
N GLU A 34 -4.11 -12.57 1.21
CA GLU A 34 -4.55 -13.90 0.82
C GLU A 34 -4.58 -14.86 2.00
N THR A 35 -3.54 -14.86 2.83
CA THR A 35 -3.48 -15.69 4.04
C THR A 35 -4.69 -15.42 4.94
N GLY A 36 -5.03 -14.14 5.16
CA GLY A 36 -6.24 -13.78 5.91
C GLY A 36 -7.54 -14.27 5.25
N ARG A 37 -7.64 -14.21 3.92
CA ARG A 37 -8.81 -14.72 3.19
C ARG A 37 -8.92 -16.24 3.24
N GLU A 38 -7.82 -16.96 3.13
CA GLU A 38 -7.75 -18.42 3.20
C GLU A 38 -8.18 -18.94 4.58
N LEU A 39 -7.89 -18.18 5.64
CA LEU A 39 -8.40 -18.43 7.00
C LEU A 39 -9.89 -18.07 7.17
N GLY A 40 -10.53 -17.46 6.16
CA GLY A 40 -11.94 -17.09 6.15
C GLY A 40 -12.24 -15.65 6.56
N TYR A 41 -11.23 -14.81 6.81
CA TYR A 41 -11.38 -13.42 7.29
C TYR A 41 -11.63 -12.41 6.17
N THR A 42 -12.51 -12.74 5.22
CA THR A 42 -12.76 -11.96 4.00
C THR A 42 -13.38 -10.57 4.25
N TYR A 43 -13.97 -10.34 5.43
CA TYR A 43 -14.44 -9.01 5.81
C TYR A 43 -13.29 -8.08 6.21
N GLN A 44 -12.34 -8.61 6.99
CA GLN A 44 -11.17 -7.90 7.50
C GLN A 44 -10.13 -7.69 6.40
N PHE A 45 -9.98 -8.68 5.51
CA PHE A 45 -9.13 -8.67 4.32
C PHE A 45 -9.98 -8.64 3.04
N PRO A 46 -10.62 -7.50 2.72
CA PRO A 46 -11.49 -7.39 1.56
C PRO A 46 -10.75 -7.67 0.26
N SER A 47 -11.45 -8.22 -0.74
CA SER A 47 -10.92 -8.43 -2.09
C SER A 47 -10.69 -7.13 -2.86
N ASP A 48 -11.41 -6.07 -2.48
CA ASP A 48 -11.29 -4.70 -3.01
C ASP A 48 -11.06 -3.75 -1.82
N PRO A 49 -9.85 -3.73 -1.24
CA PRO A 49 -9.52 -2.84 -0.13
C PRO A 49 -9.47 -1.39 -0.58
N ILE A 50 -9.75 -0.48 0.35
CA ILE A 50 -9.48 0.94 0.13
C ILE A 50 -7.97 1.10 -0.04
N ILE A 51 -7.55 1.83 -1.07
CA ILE A 51 -6.15 2.12 -1.36
C ILE A 51 -5.77 3.47 -0.74
N LYS A 52 -4.75 3.49 0.13
CA LYS A 52 -4.21 4.70 0.77
C LYS A 52 -2.71 4.56 1.00
N SER A 53 -1.99 5.68 1.06
CA SER A 53 -0.58 5.72 1.43
C SER A 53 -0.44 6.27 2.84
N ILE A 54 0.33 5.59 3.69
CA ILE A 54 0.56 5.97 5.08
C ILE A 54 2.05 5.98 5.36
N LYS A 55 2.58 7.14 5.73
CA LYS A 55 3.96 7.22 6.17
C LYS A 55 4.07 6.65 7.59
N ASP A 56 4.50 5.40 7.66
CA ASP A 56 4.66 4.66 8.91
C ASP A 56 6.07 4.07 9.07
N ASP A 57 6.27 3.31 10.15
CA ASP A 57 7.55 2.73 10.57
C ASP A 57 8.10 1.69 9.59
N HIS A 58 7.29 1.14 8.67
CA HIS A 58 7.75 0.22 7.63
C HIS A 58 8.47 0.94 6.47
N VAL A 59 8.14 2.21 6.20
CA VAL A 59 8.67 2.97 5.06
C VAL A 59 10.21 3.05 5.04
N PRO A 60 10.91 3.30 6.16
CA PRO A 60 12.37 3.26 6.19
C PRO A 60 12.97 1.89 5.82
N PHE A 61 12.29 0.78 6.13
CA PHE A 61 12.78 -0.57 5.80
C PHE A 61 12.64 -0.85 4.30
N VAL A 62 11.50 -0.47 3.71
CA VAL A 62 11.31 -0.52 2.24
C VAL A 62 12.39 0.28 1.53
N ASN A 63 12.68 1.51 1.99
CA ASN A 63 13.75 2.35 1.44
C ASN A 63 15.15 1.73 1.57
N TYR A 64 15.36 0.87 2.57
CA TYR A 64 16.60 0.12 2.78
C TYR A 64 16.66 -1.19 1.96
N GLY A 65 15.60 -1.52 1.23
CA GLY A 65 15.51 -2.74 0.41
C GLY A 65 15.08 -3.98 1.20
N ILE A 66 14.51 -3.82 2.40
CA ILE A 66 13.89 -4.90 3.15
C ILE A 66 12.40 -4.92 2.79
N PRO A 67 11.87 -6.01 2.21
CA PRO A 67 10.44 -6.15 1.96
C PRO A 67 9.66 -5.88 3.24
N SER A 68 8.75 -4.90 3.21
CA SER A 68 8.02 -4.51 4.42
C SER A 68 6.56 -4.21 4.13
N ALA A 69 5.66 -4.63 4.99
CA ALA A 69 4.23 -4.43 4.82
C ALA A 69 3.57 -3.97 6.12
N ASP A 70 2.59 -3.08 6.00
CA ASP A 70 1.81 -2.56 7.11
C ASP A 70 0.36 -3.03 7.03
N LEU A 71 -0.06 -3.81 8.04
CA LEU A 71 -1.45 -4.16 8.25
C LEU A 71 -2.11 -3.11 9.13
N ILE A 72 -2.74 -2.14 8.47
CA ILE A 72 -3.35 -0.97 9.10
C ILE A 72 -4.76 -0.69 8.57
N ILE A 73 -5.55 0.03 9.35
CA ILE A 73 -6.90 0.48 8.99
C ILE A 73 -6.89 1.85 8.31
N ASN A 74 -8.00 2.22 7.65
CA ASN A 74 -8.25 3.62 7.31
C ASN A 74 -8.62 4.38 8.59
N PHE A 75 -7.91 5.44 8.96
CA PHE A 75 -8.19 6.24 10.17
C PHE A 75 -8.47 7.73 9.94
N TRP A 76 -8.36 8.26 8.72
CA TRP A 76 -8.66 9.68 8.43
C TRP A 76 -10.14 9.95 8.22
N ASP A 77 -10.76 9.20 7.31
CA ASP A 77 -12.14 9.40 6.87
C ASP A 77 -12.98 8.14 7.12
N ASN A 78 -12.70 7.44 8.22
CA ASN A 78 -13.37 6.19 8.57
C ASN A 78 -14.41 6.41 9.67
N PRO A 79 -15.71 6.55 9.32
CA PRO A 79 -16.75 6.70 10.33
C PRO A 79 -16.92 5.46 11.21
N ALA A 80 -16.41 4.29 10.80
CA ALA A 80 -16.43 3.08 11.62
C ALA A 80 -15.34 3.05 12.70
N TRP A 81 -14.32 3.92 12.59
CA TRP A 81 -13.24 4.03 13.58
C TRP A 81 -12.67 5.47 13.69
N PRO A 82 -13.41 6.41 14.31
CA PRO A 82 -13.02 7.82 14.39
C PRO A 82 -12.11 8.15 15.58
N TYR A 83 -11.52 7.16 16.25
CA TYR A 83 -10.91 7.34 17.57
C TYR A 83 -9.42 7.72 17.54
N HIS A 84 -8.77 7.63 16.38
CA HIS A 84 -7.33 7.90 16.23
C HIS A 84 -6.92 9.25 16.83
N HIS A 85 -5.89 9.25 17.69
CA HIS A 85 -5.41 10.43 18.41
C HIS A 85 -6.47 11.17 19.25
N THR A 86 -7.44 10.44 19.79
CA THR A 86 -8.44 10.99 20.73
C THR A 86 -8.38 10.26 22.08
N THR A 87 -8.99 10.81 23.12
CA THR A 87 -9.16 10.10 24.40
C THR A 87 -10.14 8.92 24.32
N GLU A 88 -10.88 8.81 23.22
CA GLU A 88 -11.76 7.67 22.94
C GLU A 88 -11.02 6.48 22.34
N ASP A 89 -9.72 6.61 22.02
CA ASP A 89 -8.86 5.46 21.73
C ASP A 89 -8.54 4.71 23.03
N ASN A 90 -9.46 3.82 23.41
CA ASN A 90 -9.43 3.10 24.67
C ASN A 90 -10.04 1.69 24.51
N LEU A 91 -9.94 0.90 25.59
CA LEU A 91 -10.35 -0.51 25.58
C LEU A 91 -11.83 -0.76 25.23
N SER A 92 -12.72 0.24 25.36
CA SER A 92 -14.14 0.07 25.02
C SER A 92 -14.37 -0.15 23.52
N HIS A 93 -13.42 0.25 22.68
CA HIS A 93 -13.49 0.10 21.24
C HIS A 93 -12.64 -1.08 20.73
N ILE A 94 -11.91 -1.77 21.59
CA ILE A 94 -11.08 -2.91 21.20
C ILE A 94 -11.92 -4.20 21.08
N SER A 95 -11.56 -5.04 20.12
CA SER A 95 -12.22 -6.30 19.80
C SER A 95 -11.22 -7.45 19.88
N ASN A 96 -11.49 -8.42 20.77
CA ASN A 96 -10.71 -9.66 20.85
C ASN A 96 -10.70 -10.41 19.52
N TYR A 97 -11.81 -10.36 18.78
CA TYR A 97 -11.91 -10.98 17.47
C TYR A 97 -10.99 -10.31 16.44
N SER A 98 -10.83 -8.99 16.49
CA SER A 98 -9.93 -8.26 15.60
C SER A 98 -8.47 -8.62 15.87
N LEU A 99 -8.09 -8.71 17.15
CA LEU A 99 -6.77 -9.18 17.57
C LEU A 99 -6.52 -10.63 17.17
N GLU A 100 -7.52 -11.50 17.29
CA GLU A 100 -7.44 -12.89 16.83
C GLU A 100 -7.20 -12.95 15.32
N VAL A 101 -7.95 -12.19 14.52
CA VAL A 101 -7.79 -12.13 13.06
C VAL A 101 -6.36 -11.73 12.69
N ALA A 102 -5.87 -10.61 13.22
CA ALA A 102 -4.52 -10.13 12.91
C ALA A 102 -3.45 -11.15 13.34
N GLY A 103 -3.56 -11.66 14.57
CA GLY A 103 -2.62 -12.63 15.12
C GLY A 103 -2.60 -13.95 14.35
N LYS A 104 -3.77 -14.51 14.02
CA LYS A 104 -3.93 -15.76 13.27
C LYS A 104 -3.40 -15.63 11.84
N THR A 105 -3.65 -14.51 11.18
CA THR A 105 -3.12 -14.27 9.84
C THR A 105 -1.60 -14.22 9.85
N VAL A 106 -0.97 -13.50 10.78
CA VAL A 106 0.49 -13.44 10.87
C VAL A 106 1.09 -14.80 11.28
N GLU A 107 0.47 -15.50 12.23
CA GLU A 107 0.85 -16.86 12.63
C GLU A 107 0.86 -17.80 11.41
N GLN A 108 -0.24 -17.80 10.64
CA GLN A 108 -0.37 -18.64 9.45
C GLN A 108 0.61 -18.23 8.35
N PHE A 109 0.83 -16.94 8.14
CA PHE A 109 1.79 -16.43 7.17
C PHE A 109 3.22 -16.92 7.49
N ILE A 110 3.64 -16.83 8.76
CA ILE A 110 4.94 -17.34 9.21
C ILE A 110 5.01 -18.85 8.99
N TYR A 111 3.94 -19.57 9.32
CA TYR A 111 3.87 -21.01 9.15
C TYR A 111 4.01 -21.43 7.67
N ASN A 112 3.33 -20.73 6.76
CA ASN A 112 3.37 -20.97 5.31
C ASN A 112 4.77 -20.73 4.70
N ASN A 113 5.51 -19.74 5.18
CA ASN A 113 6.80 -19.36 4.59
C ASN A 113 8.01 -20.07 5.22
N TYR A 114 7.89 -20.48 6.49
CA TYR A 114 9.05 -20.94 7.26
C TYR A 114 8.90 -22.31 7.91
N LEU A 115 7.68 -22.86 8.02
CA LEU A 115 7.42 -24.06 8.83
C LEU A 115 6.68 -25.20 8.10
N GLU A 116 5.99 -24.94 6.99
CA GLU A 116 5.22 -25.93 6.21
C GLU A 116 6.09 -26.80 5.28
N PRO A 117 6.13 -28.13 5.45
CA PRO A 117 6.84 -29.03 4.53
C PRO A 117 5.95 -29.68 3.46
N ASN A 118 4.62 -29.45 3.47
CA ASN A 118 3.64 -30.27 2.74
C ASN A 118 2.80 -29.55 1.66
N ASN A 119 3.16 -28.32 1.26
CA ASN A 119 2.54 -27.57 0.14
C ASN A 119 1.02 -27.31 0.24
N GLN A 120 0.37 -27.42 1.41
CA GLN A 120 -1.05 -27.07 1.51
C GLN A 120 -1.27 -25.56 1.42
N PHE A 121 -0.32 -24.80 1.96
CA PHE A 121 -0.24 -23.36 1.84
C PHE A 121 1.19 -23.02 1.44
N GLN A 122 1.36 -22.46 0.25
CA GLN A 122 2.68 -22.09 -0.25
C GLN A 122 2.79 -20.57 -0.22
N GLY A 123 3.66 -20.08 0.67
CA GLY A 123 4.02 -18.66 0.67
C GLY A 123 4.76 -18.25 -0.60
N ASN A 124 4.82 -16.95 -0.88
CA ASN A 124 5.37 -16.45 -2.14
C ASN A 124 6.79 -15.87 -2.01
N PHE A 125 7.47 -16.13 -0.89
CA PHE A 125 8.87 -15.77 -0.70
C PHE A 125 9.75 -16.25 -1.88
N PRO A 126 10.67 -15.42 -2.40
CA PRO A 126 10.97 -14.04 -1.97
C PRO A 126 10.04 -12.97 -2.56
N TRP A 127 9.67 -11.97 -1.73
CA TRP A 127 8.82 -10.81 -2.08
C TRP A 127 9.53 -9.79 -2.98
N ASN A 128 9.90 -10.20 -4.18
CA ASN A 128 10.68 -9.40 -5.12
C ASN A 128 9.82 -8.61 -6.12
N GLU A 129 8.52 -8.87 -6.18
CA GLU A 129 7.59 -8.17 -7.06
C GLU A 129 6.93 -7.01 -6.31
N ASP A 130 7.13 -5.80 -6.80
CA ASP A 130 6.47 -4.62 -6.24
C ASP A 130 5.73 -3.86 -7.33
N PHE A 131 4.40 -3.83 -7.23
CA PHE A 131 3.55 -3.02 -8.09
C PHE A 131 3.47 -1.61 -7.52
N ASN A 132 4.62 -0.94 -7.47
CA ASN A 132 4.66 0.47 -7.08
C ASN A 132 3.93 1.29 -8.14
N LEU A 133 2.69 1.66 -7.86
CA LEU A 133 2.10 2.84 -8.48
C LEU A 133 3.01 4.01 -8.09
N PRO A 134 3.43 4.88 -9.03
CA PRO A 134 4.21 6.04 -8.64
C PRO A 134 3.42 6.84 -7.61
N ASP A 135 4.10 7.37 -6.58
CA ASP A 135 3.48 8.21 -5.55
C ASP A 135 2.46 9.16 -6.19
N SER A 136 1.29 9.33 -5.57
CA SER A 136 0.24 10.19 -6.11
C SER A 136 0.77 11.59 -6.44
N ASP A 137 1.75 12.07 -5.67
CA ASP A 137 2.43 13.35 -5.91
C ASP A 137 3.26 13.36 -7.20
N LEU A 138 3.98 12.27 -7.50
CA LEU A 138 4.70 12.08 -8.77
C LEU A 138 3.73 11.97 -9.95
N LEU A 139 2.62 11.25 -9.80
CA LEU A 139 1.59 11.16 -10.83
C LEU A 139 0.95 12.53 -11.11
N ILE A 140 0.62 13.30 -10.06
CA ILE A 140 0.11 14.67 -10.18
C ILE A 140 1.15 15.56 -10.90
N LEU A 141 2.43 15.44 -10.52
CA LEU A 141 3.51 16.18 -11.17
C LEU A 141 3.61 15.86 -12.66
N ILE A 142 3.55 14.59 -13.04
CA ILE A 142 3.58 14.13 -14.43
C ILE A 142 2.37 14.68 -15.21
N ILE A 143 1.16 14.60 -14.62
CA ILE A 143 -0.09 15.10 -15.21
C ILE A 143 -0.04 16.62 -15.44
N ILE A 144 0.62 17.39 -14.58
CA ILE A 144 0.75 18.85 -14.72
C ILE A 144 1.88 19.23 -15.68
N ILE A 145 3.04 18.57 -15.61
CA ILE A 145 4.24 18.96 -16.37
C ILE A 145 4.15 18.55 -17.84
N ILE A 146 3.63 17.36 -18.16
CA ILE A 146 3.55 16.88 -19.55
C ILE A 146 2.77 17.84 -20.46
N PRO A 147 1.57 18.35 -20.08
CA PRO A 147 0.83 19.34 -20.88
C PRO A 147 1.61 20.65 -21.09
N ILE A 148 2.30 21.14 -20.07
CA ILE A 148 3.06 22.41 -20.14
C ILE A 148 4.19 22.29 -21.17
N ILE A 149 4.94 21.19 -21.12
CA ILE A 149 6.00 20.91 -22.10
C ILE A 149 5.42 20.79 -23.51
N GLY A 150 4.29 20.08 -23.66
CA GLY A 150 3.59 19.93 -24.94
C GLY A 150 3.18 21.29 -25.54
N VAL A 151 2.60 22.18 -24.73
CA VAL A 151 2.23 23.53 -25.18
C VAL A 151 3.46 24.34 -25.58
N ALA A 152 4.54 24.33 -24.78
CA ALA A 152 5.77 25.03 -25.10
C ALA A 152 6.39 24.53 -26.42
N PHE A 153 6.37 23.22 -26.65
CA PHE A 153 6.86 22.61 -27.89
C PHE A 153 6.02 23.01 -29.10
N ILE A 154 4.68 23.04 -28.98
CA ILE A 154 3.78 23.54 -30.03
C ILE A 154 4.07 25.01 -30.34
N ILE A 155 4.24 25.86 -29.32
CA ILE A 155 4.59 27.28 -29.49
C ILE A 155 5.92 27.43 -30.24
N LEU A 156 6.93 26.63 -29.91
CA LEU A 156 8.22 26.62 -30.60
C LEU A 156 8.11 26.19 -32.07
N ILE A 157 7.30 25.17 -32.37
CA ILE A 157 7.01 24.74 -33.75
C ILE A 157 6.28 25.84 -34.52
N LEU A 158 5.29 26.49 -33.91
CA LEU A 158 4.57 27.59 -34.55
C LEU A 158 5.53 28.76 -34.83
N ARG A 159 6.34 29.17 -33.84
CA ARG A 159 7.36 30.22 -34.01
C ARG A 159 8.37 29.90 -35.12
N SER A 160 8.86 28.66 -35.19
CA SER A 160 9.83 28.27 -36.23
C SER A 160 9.20 28.26 -37.63
N ARG A 161 7.89 27.98 -37.75
CA ARG A 161 7.16 28.07 -39.02
C ARG A 161 6.95 29.51 -39.49
N PHE A 162 6.74 30.46 -38.58
CA PHE A 162 6.55 31.88 -38.94
C PHE A 162 7.86 32.64 -39.23
N ASN A 163 9.00 32.16 -38.72
CA ASN A 163 10.32 32.81 -38.92
C ASN A 163 11.10 32.33 -40.16
N LYS A 164 10.46 31.69 -41.14
CA LYS A 164 11.16 31.37 -42.40
C LYS A 164 11.49 32.67 -43.15
N PRO A 165 12.77 32.95 -43.48
CA PRO A 165 13.12 34.17 -44.20
C PRO A 165 12.48 34.16 -45.59
N LYS A 166 11.89 35.29 -45.99
CA LYS A 166 11.47 35.51 -47.38
C LYS A 166 12.73 35.48 -48.25
N VAL A 167 12.82 34.48 -49.14
CA VAL A 167 13.83 34.47 -50.20
C VAL A 167 13.56 35.70 -51.08
N GLN A 168 14.45 36.70 -51.01
CA GLN A 168 14.41 37.83 -51.93
C GLN A 168 14.99 37.35 -53.28
N VAL A 169 14.20 37.52 -54.34
CA VAL A 169 14.58 37.30 -55.75
C VAL A 169 15.18 38.59 -56.29
#